data_AF-A0A7C1GKT3-F1
#
_entry.id   AF-A0A7C1GKT3-F1
#
_cell.length_a   1.000
_cell.length_b   1.000
_cell.length_c   1.000
_cell.angle_alpha   90.00
_cell.angle_beta   90.00
_cell.angle_gamma   90.00
#
_symmetry.space_group_name_H-M   'P 1'
#
loop_
_entity.id
_entity.type
_entity.pdbx_description
1 polymer ?
#
loop_
_entity_poly.entity_id
_entity_poly.type
_entity_poly.pdbx_seq_one_letter_code
_entity_poly.pdbx_strand_id
1 'polypeptide(L)'
;MVYEKFAVQLSQFEDGLQKLAKDIASGVIFERLEPIELWKRSEETVTRLMELLESLHEKMLILKPEKAPIIENQYENMAKALKNFKEILFQKTPEPLANSRLAFEQLRKAVTDGSDLLVLMREIRDEPNPVIDTVIRLKTAAENKGPVITIETPKELQPIIEKVFRHVEAIRASIISAEKALGEVKLHLRNLQQECLPTAKKEEAEIRDKPSQPKNDKQLSLSQFKPEGEA
;
A
#
# COMPACT_ATOMS: atom_id res chain seq x y z
N MET A 1 13.76 -8.81 9.65
CA MET A 1 14.03 -7.66 8.76
C MET A 1 13.49 -7.91 7.34
N VAL A 2 13.42 -6.89 6.48
CA VAL A 2 12.92 -7.03 5.08
C VAL A 2 13.74 -8.06 4.28
N TYR A 3 15.07 -8.02 4.38
CA TYR A 3 15.97 -8.97 3.71
C TYR A 3 15.80 -10.42 4.17
N GLU A 4 15.79 -10.65 5.49
CA GLU A 4 15.60 -11.99 6.04
C GLU A 4 14.25 -12.58 5.63
N LYS A 5 13.18 -11.76 5.71
CA LYS A 5 11.84 -12.15 5.27
C LYS A 5 11.82 -12.46 3.78
N PHE A 6 12.46 -11.62 2.96
CA PHE A 6 12.57 -11.85 1.51
C PHE A 6 13.30 -13.16 1.20
N ALA A 7 14.47 -13.40 1.81
CA ALA A 7 15.25 -14.62 1.59
C ALA A 7 14.49 -15.89 2.02
N VAL A 8 13.85 -15.87 3.20
CA VAL A 8 13.06 -17.01 3.68
C VAL A 8 11.86 -17.27 2.77
N GLN A 9 11.14 -16.24 2.37
CA GLN A 9 9.99 -16.38 1.47
C GLN A 9 10.41 -16.84 0.07
N LEU A 10 11.56 -16.38 -0.42
CA LEU A 10 12.13 -16.81 -1.70
C LEU A 10 12.44 -18.31 -1.68
N SER A 11 13.08 -18.81 -0.62
CA SER A 11 13.32 -20.25 -0.46
C SER A 11 12.02 -21.04 -0.39
N GLN A 12 11.02 -20.57 0.36
CA GLN A 12 9.72 -21.24 0.44
C GLN A 12 8.98 -21.26 -0.90
N PHE A 13 9.11 -20.20 -1.69
CA PHE A 13 8.52 -20.09 -3.02
C PHE A 13 9.20 -21.02 -4.00
N GLU A 14 10.54 -21.10 -3.96
CA GLU A 14 11.31 -22.07 -4.73
C GLU A 14 10.93 -23.52 -4.39
N ASP A 15 10.84 -23.86 -3.10
CA ASP A 15 10.41 -25.18 -2.64
C ASP A 15 9.00 -25.53 -3.16
N GLY A 16 8.08 -24.56 -3.13
CA GLY A 16 6.72 -24.71 -3.65
C GLY A 16 6.69 -24.96 -5.16
N LEU A 17 7.50 -24.23 -5.93
CA LEU A 17 7.62 -24.41 -7.38
C LEU A 17 8.24 -25.77 -7.72
N GLN A 18 9.30 -26.17 -7.02
CA GLN A 18 9.95 -27.48 -7.22
C GLN A 18 8.99 -28.63 -6.87
N LYS A 19 8.23 -28.51 -5.78
CA LYS A 19 7.18 -29.48 -5.42
C LYS A 19 6.16 -29.60 -6.54
N LEU A 20 5.61 -28.47 -7.02
CA LEU A 20 4.63 -28.47 -8.10
C LEU A 20 5.19 -29.09 -9.39
N ALA A 21 6.42 -28.74 -9.79
CA ALA A 21 7.08 -29.31 -10.95
C ALA A 21 7.28 -30.83 -10.81
N LYS A 22 7.67 -31.30 -9.62
CA LYS A 22 7.81 -32.72 -9.32
C LYS A 22 6.47 -33.46 -9.38
N ASP A 23 5.42 -32.87 -8.84
CA ASP A 23 4.07 -33.47 -8.86
C ASP A 23 3.52 -33.60 -10.29
N ILE A 24 3.83 -32.64 -11.16
CA ILE A 24 3.54 -32.69 -12.59
C ILE A 24 4.38 -33.79 -13.28
N ALA A 25 5.70 -33.80 -13.07
CA ALA A 25 6.61 -34.73 -13.74
C ALA A 25 6.40 -36.20 -13.33
N SER A 26 6.04 -36.43 -12.07
CA SER A 26 5.76 -37.77 -11.53
C SER A 26 4.36 -38.29 -11.87
N GLY A 27 3.50 -37.47 -12.50
CA GLY A 27 2.13 -37.85 -12.83
C GLY A 27 1.19 -37.90 -11.61
N VAL A 28 1.58 -37.31 -10.48
CA VAL A 28 0.66 -37.09 -9.34
C VAL A 28 -0.43 -36.11 -9.74
N ILE A 29 -0.06 -35.07 -10.50
CA ILE A 29 -0.95 -34.11 -11.15
C ILE A 29 -0.83 -34.34 -12.66
N PHE A 30 -1.95 -34.66 -13.32
CA PHE A 30 -1.98 -34.88 -14.76
C PHE A 30 -3.32 -34.47 -15.38
N GLU A 31 -3.29 -34.22 -16.68
CA GLU A 31 -4.37 -33.60 -17.46
C GLU A 31 -5.71 -34.33 -17.47
N ARG A 32 -5.73 -35.65 -17.19
CA ARG A 32 -6.94 -36.51 -17.27
C ARG A 32 -7.66 -36.66 -15.92
N LEU A 33 -7.19 -35.99 -14.88
CA LEU A 33 -7.89 -35.95 -13.60
C LEU A 33 -9.18 -35.14 -13.72
N GLU A 34 -10.21 -35.56 -12.98
CA GLU A 34 -11.42 -34.77 -12.81
C GLU A 34 -11.09 -33.42 -12.13
N PRO A 35 -11.80 -32.32 -12.45
CA PRO A 35 -11.45 -30.99 -11.94
C PRO A 35 -11.30 -30.89 -10.42
N ILE A 36 -12.18 -31.57 -9.68
CA ILE A 36 -12.16 -31.59 -8.21
C ILE A 36 -10.92 -32.30 -7.67
N GLU A 37 -10.52 -33.41 -8.31
CA GLU A 37 -9.33 -34.17 -7.90
C GLU A 37 -8.05 -33.42 -8.27
N LEU A 38 -8.03 -32.75 -9.42
CA LEU A 38 -6.91 -31.88 -9.82
C LEU A 38 -6.73 -30.72 -8.84
N TRP A 39 -7.83 -30.07 -8.43
CA TRP A 39 -7.81 -29.04 -7.41
C TRP A 39 -7.30 -29.59 -6.07
N LYS A 40 -7.90 -30.67 -5.56
CA LYS A 40 -7.55 -31.25 -4.26
C LYS A 40 -6.05 -31.58 -4.11
N ARG A 41 -5.39 -32.02 -5.19
CA ARG A 41 -3.96 -32.35 -5.20
C ARG A 41 -3.05 -31.13 -5.31
N SER A 42 -3.54 -30.01 -5.84
CA SER A 42 -2.74 -28.82 -6.14
C SER A 42 -3.05 -27.63 -5.24
N GLU A 43 -4.21 -27.61 -4.57
CA GLU A 43 -4.77 -26.49 -3.82
C GLU A 43 -3.80 -25.92 -2.79
N GLU A 44 -3.22 -26.76 -1.94
CA GLU A 44 -2.29 -26.33 -0.90
C GLU A 44 -1.08 -25.60 -1.51
N THR A 45 -0.45 -26.23 -2.51
CA THR A 45 0.75 -25.71 -3.16
C THR A 45 0.44 -24.43 -3.95
N VAL A 46 -0.65 -24.40 -4.71
CA VAL A 46 -1.08 -23.25 -5.52
C VAL A 46 -1.46 -22.06 -4.64
N THR A 47 -2.22 -22.28 -3.57
CA THR A 47 -2.64 -21.22 -2.65
C THR A 47 -1.42 -20.60 -1.96
N ARG A 48 -0.51 -21.43 -1.45
CA ARG A 48 0.72 -20.96 -0.84
C ARG A 48 1.61 -20.21 -1.82
N LEU A 49 1.70 -20.66 -3.07
CA LEU A 49 2.46 -19.96 -4.11
C LEU A 49 1.86 -18.58 -4.41
N MET A 50 0.54 -18.44 -4.45
CA MET A 50 -0.11 -17.13 -4.64
C MET A 50 0.21 -16.17 -3.49
N GLU A 51 0.09 -16.63 -2.24
CA GLU A 51 0.39 -15.80 -1.05
C GLU A 51 1.86 -15.35 -1.02
N LEU A 52 2.78 -16.28 -1.33
CA LEU A 52 4.21 -15.98 -1.40
C LEU A 52 4.52 -15.02 -2.56
N LEU A 53 3.87 -15.20 -3.71
CA LEU A 53 4.03 -14.38 -4.89
C LEU A 53 3.65 -12.91 -4.60
N GLU A 54 2.51 -12.67 -3.98
CA GLU A 54 2.08 -11.32 -3.56
C GLU A 54 3.10 -10.70 -2.58
N SER A 55 3.51 -11.47 -1.57
CA SER A 55 4.42 -10.98 -0.54
C SER A 55 5.83 -10.68 -1.08
N LEU A 56 6.31 -11.49 -2.02
CA LEU A 56 7.60 -11.29 -2.69
C LEU A 56 7.53 -10.13 -3.68
N HIS A 57 6.40 -9.95 -4.37
CA HIS A 57 6.18 -8.83 -5.29
C HIS A 57 6.40 -7.48 -4.61
N GLU A 58 5.74 -7.25 -3.47
CA GLU A 58 5.91 -6.03 -2.69
C GLU A 58 7.37 -5.78 -2.28
N LYS A 59 8.07 -6.85 -1.88
CA LYS A 59 9.48 -6.75 -1.45
C LYS A 59 10.42 -6.48 -2.61
N MET A 60 10.19 -7.08 -3.78
CA MET A 60 10.98 -6.82 -4.97
C MET A 60 10.89 -5.36 -5.40
N LEU A 61 9.69 -4.78 -5.37
CA LEU A 61 9.49 -3.36 -5.69
C LEU A 61 10.20 -2.43 -4.70
N ILE A 62 10.28 -2.82 -3.42
CA ILE A 62 11.06 -2.07 -2.43
C ILE A 62 12.56 -2.20 -2.72
N LEU A 63 13.06 -3.42 -2.93
CA LEU A 63 14.48 -3.72 -3.03
C LEU A 63 15.12 -3.26 -4.35
N LYS A 64 14.39 -3.32 -5.46
CA LYS A 64 14.89 -2.99 -6.80
C LYS A 64 13.85 -2.22 -7.64
N PRO A 65 13.46 -1.01 -7.21
CA PRO A 65 12.40 -0.23 -7.86
C PRO A 65 12.70 0.13 -9.32
N GLU A 66 13.96 0.20 -9.72
CA GLU A 66 14.37 0.45 -11.10
C GLU A 66 13.95 -0.65 -12.08
N LYS A 67 13.71 -1.87 -11.58
CA LYS A 67 13.20 -3.01 -12.36
C LYS A 67 11.69 -3.19 -12.25
N ALA A 68 10.96 -2.24 -11.65
CA ALA A 68 9.50 -2.29 -11.49
C ALA A 68 8.74 -2.78 -12.74
N PRO A 69 8.95 -2.27 -13.97
CA PRO A 69 8.17 -2.75 -15.12
C PRO A 69 8.41 -4.24 -15.44
N ILE A 70 9.62 -4.74 -15.20
CA ILE A 70 9.96 -6.15 -15.42
C ILE A 70 9.35 -7.01 -14.30
N ILE A 71 9.45 -6.54 -13.06
CA ILE A 71 8.89 -7.19 -11.87
C ILE A 71 7.37 -7.35 -12.04
N GLU A 72 6.67 -6.27 -12.38
CA GLU A 72 5.22 -6.26 -12.58
C GLU A 72 4.80 -7.21 -13.69
N ASN A 73 5.47 -7.16 -14.85
CA ASN A 73 5.15 -8.03 -15.97
C ASN A 73 5.32 -9.53 -15.63
N GLN A 74 6.43 -9.91 -14.98
CA GLN A 74 6.66 -11.31 -14.60
C GLN A 74 5.72 -11.77 -13.48
N TYR A 75 5.46 -10.91 -12.50
CA TYR A 75 4.46 -11.14 -11.46
C TYR A 75 3.08 -11.40 -12.08
N GLU A 76 2.62 -10.51 -12.97
CA GLU A 76 1.33 -10.63 -13.63
C GLU A 76 1.21 -11.92 -14.44
N ASN A 77 2.27 -12.33 -15.15
CA ASN A 77 2.25 -13.54 -15.98
C ASN A 77 1.97 -14.78 -15.13
N MET A 78 2.70 -14.94 -14.02
CA MET A 78 2.51 -16.07 -13.11
C MET A 78 1.18 -15.97 -12.36
N ALA A 79 0.82 -14.78 -11.85
CA ALA A 79 -0.42 -14.57 -11.11
C ALA A 79 -1.65 -14.87 -11.98
N LYS A 80 -1.64 -14.43 -13.25
CA LYS A 80 -2.69 -14.76 -14.23
C LYS A 80 -2.74 -16.25 -14.51
N ALA A 81 -1.61 -16.93 -14.66
CA ALA A 81 -1.60 -18.39 -14.89
C ALA A 81 -2.22 -19.17 -13.71
N LEU A 82 -1.85 -18.84 -12.46
CA LEU A 82 -2.42 -19.48 -11.26
C LEU A 82 -3.91 -19.16 -11.08
N LYS A 83 -4.31 -17.91 -11.38
CA LYS A 83 -5.72 -17.50 -11.32
C LYS A 83 -6.55 -18.21 -12.39
N ASN A 84 -6.09 -18.24 -13.63
CA ASN A 84 -6.75 -18.92 -14.73
C ASN A 84 -6.89 -20.42 -14.46
N PHE A 85 -5.85 -21.05 -13.90
CA PHE A 85 -5.92 -22.44 -13.46
C PHE A 85 -7.15 -22.70 -12.58
N LYS A 86 -7.32 -21.89 -11.54
CA LYS A 86 -8.46 -21.99 -10.62
C LYS A 86 -9.78 -21.70 -11.33
N GLU A 87 -9.86 -20.63 -12.11
CA GLU A 87 -11.09 -20.21 -12.79
C GLU A 87 -11.59 -21.26 -13.80
N ILE A 88 -10.68 -21.83 -14.59
CA ILE A 88 -11.00 -22.86 -15.60
C ILE A 88 -11.50 -24.14 -14.91
N LEU A 89 -10.88 -24.55 -13.79
CA LEU A 89 -11.31 -25.73 -13.04
C LEU A 89 -12.74 -25.64 -12.52
N PHE A 90 -13.17 -24.45 -12.09
CA PHE A 90 -14.51 -24.24 -11.55
C PHE A 90 -15.52 -23.74 -12.58
N GLN A 91 -15.11 -23.58 -13.85
CA GLN A 91 -16.01 -23.20 -14.92
C GLN A 91 -17.00 -24.33 -15.20
N LYS A 92 -18.30 -24.01 -15.18
CA LYS A 92 -19.36 -24.97 -15.52
C LYS A 92 -19.45 -25.10 -17.04
N THR A 93 -18.87 -26.16 -17.59
CA THR A 93 -18.93 -26.48 -19.03
C THR A 93 -19.54 -27.87 -19.24
N PRO A 94 -20.05 -28.18 -20.46
CA PRO A 94 -20.54 -29.51 -20.79
C PRO A 94 -19.47 -30.61 -20.76
N GLU A 95 -18.18 -30.23 -20.88
CA GLU A 95 -17.04 -31.14 -20.90
C GLU A 95 -16.01 -30.80 -19.81
N PRO A 96 -16.20 -31.29 -18.57
CA PRO A 96 -15.30 -31.00 -17.44
C PRO A 96 -13.84 -31.44 -17.67
N LEU A 97 -13.62 -32.54 -18.40
CA LEU A 97 -12.28 -33.03 -18.70
C LEU A 97 -11.50 -32.12 -19.65
N ALA A 98 -12.18 -31.38 -20.53
CA ALA A 98 -11.52 -30.38 -21.35
C ALA A 98 -10.99 -29.22 -20.50
N ASN A 99 -11.75 -28.82 -19.46
CA ASN A 99 -11.30 -27.82 -18.49
C ASN A 99 -10.09 -28.32 -17.69
N SER A 100 -10.07 -29.58 -17.25
CA SER A 100 -8.90 -30.15 -16.56
C SER A 100 -7.63 -30.06 -17.41
N ARG A 101 -7.71 -30.38 -18.70
CA ARG A 101 -6.57 -30.27 -19.63
C ARG A 101 -6.10 -28.82 -19.77
N LEU A 102 -7.03 -27.88 -20.01
CA LEU A 102 -6.69 -26.47 -20.18
C LEU A 102 -6.12 -25.86 -18.89
N ALA A 103 -6.71 -26.19 -17.74
CA ALA A 103 -6.22 -25.76 -16.44
C ALA A 103 -4.82 -26.32 -16.15
N PHE A 104 -4.58 -27.59 -16.48
CA PHE A 104 -3.27 -28.20 -16.32
C PHE A 104 -2.18 -27.51 -17.16
N GLU A 105 -2.51 -27.05 -18.38
CA GLU A 105 -1.60 -26.21 -19.16
C GLU A 105 -1.31 -24.86 -18.48
N GLN A 106 -2.29 -24.26 -17.80
CA GLN A 106 -2.04 -23.06 -16.99
C GLN A 106 -1.09 -23.33 -15.81
N LEU A 107 -1.17 -24.51 -15.17
CA LEU A 107 -0.19 -24.89 -14.14
C LEU A 107 1.22 -25.05 -14.72
N ARG A 108 1.37 -25.70 -15.88
CA ARG A 108 2.67 -25.83 -16.56
C ARG A 108 3.25 -24.46 -16.90
N LYS A 109 2.40 -23.56 -17.41
CA LYS A 109 2.76 -22.17 -17.67
C LYS A 109 3.20 -21.47 -16.37
N ALA A 110 2.44 -21.61 -15.29
CA ALA A 110 2.79 -21.00 -13.99
C ALA A 110 4.13 -21.49 -13.44
N VAL A 111 4.48 -22.77 -13.63
CA VAL A 111 5.80 -23.31 -13.25
C VAL A 111 6.92 -22.69 -14.08
N THR A 112 6.69 -22.48 -15.38
CA THR A 112 7.66 -21.85 -16.28
C THR A 112 7.84 -20.37 -15.93
N ASP A 113 6.75 -19.61 -15.87
CA ASP A 113 6.76 -18.18 -15.50
C ASP A 113 7.35 -17.97 -14.10
N GLY A 114 7.03 -18.87 -13.15
CA GLY A 114 7.59 -18.84 -11.79
C GLY A 114 9.08 -19.13 -11.74
N SER A 115 9.59 -19.98 -12.64
CA SER A 115 11.03 -20.25 -12.77
C SER A 115 11.78 -19.04 -13.34
N ASP A 116 11.20 -18.37 -14.34
CA ASP A 116 11.76 -17.13 -14.87
C ASP A 116 11.78 -16.02 -13.81
N LEU A 117 10.69 -15.91 -13.04
CA LEU A 117 10.59 -14.96 -11.94
C LEU A 117 11.57 -15.27 -10.79
N LEU A 118 11.83 -16.54 -10.49
CA LEU A 118 12.85 -16.95 -9.50
C LEU A 118 14.25 -16.43 -9.87
N VAL A 119 14.60 -16.41 -11.16
CA VAL A 119 15.88 -15.86 -11.61
C VAL A 119 15.97 -14.38 -11.26
N LEU A 120 14.91 -13.61 -11.54
CA LEU A 120 14.84 -12.19 -11.17
C LEU A 120 14.88 -11.98 -9.65
N MET A 121 14.15 -12.78 -8.88
CA MET A 121 14.14 -12.70 -7.41
C MET A 121 15.53 -12.95 -6.81
N ARG A 122 16.29 -13.91 -7.35
CA ARG A 122 17.67 -14.19 -6.93
C ARG A 122 18.59 -13.03 -7.27
N GLU A 123 18.45 -12.46 -8.45
CA GLU A 123 19.22 -11.28 -8.85
C GLU A 123 18.95 -10.09 -7.91
N ILE A 124 17.69 -9.86 -7.52
CA ILE A 124 17.31 -8.82 -6.57
C ILE A 124 17.87 -9.09 -5.16
N ARG A 125 17.92 -10.36 -4.74
CA ARG A 125 18.52 -10.76 -3.46
C ARG A 125 20.02 -10.47 -3.44
N ASP A 126 20.71 -10.84 -4.52
CA ASP A 126 22.17 -10.80 -4.59
C ASP A 126 22.69 -9.38 -4.89
N GLU A 127 21.90 -8.58 -5.61
CA GLU A 127 22.22 -7.19 -5.97
C GLU A 127 20.98 -6.28 -5.79
N PRO A 128 20.64 -5.90 -4.55
CA PRO A 128 19.61 -4.89 -4.29
C PRO A 128 20.09 -3.49 -4.69
N ASN A 129 19.15 -2.55 -4.81
CA ASN A 129 19.48 -1.16 -5.10
C ASN A 129 20.39 -0.58 -3.99
N PRO A 130 21.59 -0.03 -4.30
CA PRO A 130 22.56 0.41 -3.29
C PRO A 130 22.04 1.49 -2.34
N VAL A 131 21.17 2.38 -2.83
CA VAL A 131 20.59 3.46 -2.03
C VAL A 131 19.56 2.90 -1.07
N ILE A 132 18.64 2.07 -1.56
CA ILE A 132 17.64 1.39 -0.74
C ILE A 132 18.33 0.53 0.32
N ASP A 133 19.35 -0.21 -0.07
CA ASP A 133 20.11 -1.09 0.81
C ASP A 133 20.76 -0.31 1.96
N THR A 134 21.33 0.86 1.66
CA THR A 134 21.84 1.78 2.67
C THR A 134 20.73 2.30 3.59
N VAL A 135 19.58 2.70 3.04
CA VAL A 135 18.43 3.16 3.82
C VAL A 135 17.89 2.07 4.75
N ILE A 136 17.74 0.83 4.27
CA ILE A 136 17.28 -0.31 5.08
C ILE A 136 18.27 -0.62 6.20
N ARG A 137 19.58 -0.59 5.92
CA ARG A 137 20.61 -0.78 6.94
C ARG A 137 20.61 0.32 7.99
N LEU A 138 20.50 1.59 7.57
CA LEU A 138 20.41 2.73 8.49
C LEU A 138 19.15 2.65 9.36
N LYS A 139 18.01 2.32 8.77
CA LYS A 139 16.76 2.09 9.49
C LYS A 139 16.92 0.96 10.52
N THR A 140 17.49 -0.17 10.11
CA THR A 140 17.76 -1.31 10.99
C THR A 140 18.70 -0.92 12.14
N ALA A 141 19.76 -0.15 11.84
CA ALA A 141 20.69 0.33 12.85
C ALA A 141 20.00 1.30 13.84
N ALA A 142 19.10 2.17 13.38
CA ALA A 142 18.34 3.08 14.22
C ALA A 142 17.22 2.39 15.03
N GLU A 143 16.67 1.29 14.55
CA GLU A 143 15.69 0.47 15.27
C GLU A 143 16.38 -0.39 16.34
N ASN A 144 17.56 -0.96 16.02
CA ASN A 144 18.31 -1.83 16.93
C ASN A 144 19.18 -1.07 17.93
N LYS A 145 19.67 0.11 17.55
CA LYS A 145 20.33 1.04 18.47
C LYS A 145 19.33 2.15 18.73
N GLY A 146 18.75 2.19 19.93
CA GLY A 146 18.11 3.40 20.44
C GLY A 146 19.01 4.64 20.24
N PRO A 147 18.49 5.87 20.42
CA PRO A 147 19.05 7.12 19.87
C PRO A 147 20.57 7.11 19.86
N VAL A 148 21.15 7.35 18.68
CA VAL A 148 22.57 7.21 18.35
C VAL A 148 23.46 7.95 19.38
N ILE A 149 23.92 7.22 20.41
CA ILE A 149 24.98 7.68 21.33
C ILE A 149 26.26 6.82 21.19
N THR A 150 26.27 5.79 20.34
CA THR A 150 27.43 4.88 20.23
C THR A 150 28.07 4.91 18.85
N ILE A 151 28.64 6.06 18.50
CA ILE A 151 29.82 6.10 17.65
C ILE A 151 31.00 6.03 18.63
N GLU A 152 31.85 5.00 18.54
CA GLU A 152 33.11 4.96 19.29
C GLU A 152 33.97 6.13 18.82
N THR A 153 33.79 7.25 19.51
CA THR A 153 34.48 8.50 19.23
C THR A 153 35.76 8.48 20.07
N PRO A 154 36.93 8.87 19.54
CA PRO A 154 38.14 9.07 20.33
C PRO A 154 37.83 9.78 21.65
N LYS A 155 38.39 9.29 22.77
CA LYS A 155 38.04 9.77 24.13
C LYS A 155 38.20 11.30 24.27
N GLU A 156 39.03 11.92 23.44
CA GLU A 156 39.22 13.37 23.41
C GLU A 156 37.99 14.16 22.90
N LEU A 157 37.15 13.57 22.06
CA LEU A 157 36.02 14.25 21.39
C LEU A 157 34.68 14.08 22.11
N GLN A 158 34.57 13.11 23.03
CA GLN A 158 33.37 12.89 23.86
C GLN A 158 32.87 14.15 24.58
N PRO A 159 33.71 14.95 25.28
CA PRO A 159 33.21 16.13 25.99
C PRO A 159 32.70 17.22 25.03
N ILE A 160 33.26 17.31 23.82
CA ILE A 160 32.81 18.26 22.79
C ILE A 160 31.44 17.84 22.28
N ILE A 161 31.25 16.54 22.01
CA ILE A 161 29.98 15.98 21.54
C ILE A 161 28.89 16.14 22.62
N GLU A 162 29.16 15.79 23.87
CA GLU A 162 28.20 16.01 24.97
C GLU A 162 27.81 17.47 25.09
N LYS A 163 28.76 18.39 24.95
CA LYS A 163 28.49 19.83 24.95
C LYS A 163 27.53 20.19 23.81
N VAL A 164 27.80 19.73 22.58
CA VAL A 164 26.94 19.99 21.42
C VAL A 164 25.53 19.43 21.65
N PHE A 165 25.39 18.20 22.12
CA PHE A 165 24.09 17.60 22.43
C PHE A 165 23.29 18.40 23.45
N ARG A 166 23.93 18.87 24.54
CA ARG A 166 23.25 19.73 25.52
C ARG A 166 22.75 21.03 24.91
N HIS A 167 23.52 21.63 23.99
CA HIS A 167 23.08 22.85 23.31
C HIS A 167 21.92 22.57 22.34
N VAL A 168 21.95 21.45 21.61
CA VAL A 168 20.86 21.04 20.71
C VAL A 168 19.56 20.81 21.49
N GLU A 169 19.62 20.12 22.63
CA GLU A 169 18.43 19.90 23.47
C GLU A 169 17.92 21.20 24.09
N ALA A 170 18.80 22.11 24.51
CA ALA A 170 18.41 23.43 25.01
C ALA A 170 17.71 24.27 23.91
N ILE A 171 18.24 24.26 22.68
CA ILE A 171 17.62 24.94 21.53
C ILE A 171 16.25 24.32 21.22
N ARG A 172 16.16 22.99 21.21
CA ARG A 172 14.90 22.27 21.00
C ARG A 172 13.85 22.65 22.04
N ALA A 173 14.21 22.67 23.31
CA ALA A 173 13.32 23.10 24.39
C ALA A 173 12.87 24.56 24.20
N SER A 174 13.79 25.44 23.79
CA SER A 174 13.47 26.85 23.50
C SER A 174 12.48 26.98 22.33
N ILE A 175 12.65 26.22 21.25
CA ILE A 175 11.71 26.21 20.11
C ILE A 175 10.32 25.81 20.56
N ILE A 176 10.20 24.71 21.31
CA ILE A 176 8.91 24.22 21.82
C ILE A 176 8.24 25.30 22.69
N SER A 177 9.00 25.97 23.55
CA SER A 177 8.46 27.05 24.38
C SER A 177 7.98 28.25 23.56
N ALA A 178 8.72 28.62 22.49
CA ALA A 178 8.37 29.71 21.60
C ALA A 178 7.13 29.39 20.75
N GLU A 179 7.00 28.15 20.27
CA GLU A 179 5.81 27.67 19.55
C GLU A 179 4.57 27.72 20.45
N LYS A 180 4.70 27.33 21.72
CA LYS A 180 3.61 27.42 22.70
C LYS A 180 3.19 28.87 22.94
N ALA A 181 4.16 29.76 23.19
CA ALA A 181 3.90 31.18 23.39
C ALA A 181 3.22 31.81 22.15
N LEU A 182 3.67 31.46 20.94
CA LEU A 182 3.03 31.89 19.70
C LEU A 182 1.59 31.37 19.58
N GLY A 183 1.33 30.14 20.01
CA GLY A 183 -0.01 29.56 20.09
C GLY A 183 -0.94 30.36 21.00
N GLU A 184 -0.44 30.75 22.18
CA GLU A 184 -1.16 31.59 23.13
C GLU A 184 -1.45 32.99 22.57
N VAL A 185 -0.48 33.62 21.92
CA VAL A 185 -0.68 34.93 21.25
C VAL A 185 -1.73 34.84 20.14
N LYS A 186 -1.71 33.78 19.32
CA LYS A 186 -2.74 33.53 18.29
C LYS A 186 -4.13 33.32 18.89
N LEU A 187 -4.22 32.74 20.08
CA LEU A 187 -5.49 32.59 20.79
C LEU A 187 -6.01 33.94 21.29
N HIS A 188 -5.16 34.74 21.95
CA HIS A 188 -5.52 36.08 22.39
C HIS A 188 -5.94 36.98 21.23
N LEU A 189 -5.25 36.93 20.09
CA LEU A 189 -5.64 37.66 18.88
C LEU A 189 -7.03 37.27 18.39
N ARG A 190 -7.35 35.97 18.37
CA ARG A 190 -8.69 35.48 17.97
C ARG A 190 -9.78 35.90 18.94
N ASN A 191 -9.52 35.86 20.24
CA ASN A 191 -10.47 36.32 21.25
C ASN A 191 -10.71 37.83 21.12
N LEU A 192 -9.66 38.63 20.93
CA LEU A 192 -9.77 40.08 20.74
C LEU A 192 -10.49 40.43 19.44
N GLN A 193 -10.27 39.67 18.36
CA GLN A 193 -11.05 39.76 17.12
C GLN A 193 -12.53 39.40 17.33
N GLN A 194 -12.84 38.43 18.19
CA GLN A 194 -14.22 38.07 18.55
C GLN A 194 -14.88 39.10 19.45
N GLU A 195 -14.15 39.72 20.36
CA GLU A 195 -14.63 40.81 21.22
C GLU A 195 -14.84 42.12 20.43
N CYS A 196 -14.09 42.31 19.34
CA CYS A 196 -14.24 43.43 18.41
C CYS A 196 -15.28 43.18 17.30
N LEU A 197 -15.86 41.98 17.20
CA LEU A 197 -17.07 41.77 16.39
C LEU A 197 -18.22 42.51 17.07
N PRO A 198 -18.98 43.37 16.36
CA PRO A 198 -19.97 44.22 16.99
C PRO A 198 -21.00 43.40 17.75
N THR A 199 -21.27 43.84 18.97
CA THR A 199 -22.43 43.52 19.82
C THR A 199 -23.75 43.93 19.14
N ALA A 200 -24.01 43.42 17.94
CA ALA A 200 -25.26 43.59 17.24
C ALA A 200 -26.07 42.30 17.38
N LYS A 201 -26.58 42.06 18.59
CA LYS A 201 -27.76 41.22 18.90
C LYS A 201 -27.95 41.15 20.41
N LYS A 202 -28.77 42.06 20.94
CA LYS A 202 -29.89 41.78 21.86
C LYS A 202 -30.37 43.06 22.55
N GLU A 203 -31.47 43.58 22.02
CA GLU A 203 -32.54 44.41 22.61
C GLU A 203 -33.31 44.86 21.34
N GLU A 204 -34.54 44.44 21.05
CA GLU A 204 -35.73 44.28 21.88
C GLU A 204 -36.60 43.13 21.32
N ALA A 205 -37.25 42.40 22.23
CA ALA A 205 -38.44 41.61 21.94
C ALA A 205 -39.63 42.28 22.63
N GLU A 206 -40.78 42.21 21.95
CA GLU A 206 -42.15 42.61 22.39
C GLU A 206 -42.42 44.12 22.28
N ILE A 207 -43.41 44.59 21.49
CA ILE A 207 -44.85 44.39 21.71
C ILE A 207 -45.66 44.37 20.38
N ARG A 208 -46.74 43.58 20.45
CA ARG A 208 -47.84 43.25 19.53
C ARG A 208 -48.44 44.40 18.71
N ASP A 209 -48.82 44.11 17.45
CA ASP A 209 -50.24 44.02 17.04
C ASP A 209 -50.43 43.32 15.67
N LYS A 210 -51.42 42.43 15.60
CA LYS A 210 -52.03 41.84 14.39
C LYS A 210 -53.37 42.56 14.14
N PRO A 211 -54.16 42.38 13.04
CA PRO A 211 -54.15 41.29 12.03
C PRO A 211 -54.45 41.70 10.57
N SER A 212 -54.24 40.79 9.60
CA SER A 212 -55.24 40.44 8.56
C SER A 212 -54.71 39.37 7.58
N GLN A 213 -55.65 38.70 6.93
CA GLN A 213 -55.65 37.28 6.52
C GLN A 213 -55.27 37.05 5.02
N PRO A 214 -55.24 35.78 4.54
CA PRO A 214 -54.39 35.29 3.44
C PRO A 214 -55.11 35.25 2.07
N LYS A 215 -54.36 35.04 0.98
CA LYS A 215 -54.88 34.42 -0.27
C LYS A 215 -53.78 34.02 -1.29
N ASN A 216 -53.69 32.70 -1.48
CA ASN A 216 -53.53 31.90 -2.71
C ASN A 216 -52.64 32.35 -3.88
N ASP A 217 -51.76 31.40 -4.24
CA ASP A 217 -51.56 30.80 -5.57
C ASP A 217 -51.56 31.70 -6.80
N LYS A 218 -50.38 31.82 -7.43
CA LYS A 218 -50.07 31.09 -8.67
C LYS A 218 -48.65 31.36 -9.15
N GLN A 219 -48.03 30.28 -9.61
CA GLN A 219 -46.79 30.23 -10.39
C GLN A 219 -46.72 31.34 -11.45
N LEU A 220 -45.55 31.96 -11.58
CA LEU A 220 -45.16 32.65 -12.82
C LEU A 220 -43.87 32.01 -13.33
N SER A 221 -44.08 31.14 -14.33
CA SER A 221 -43.03 30.49 -15.12
C SER A 221 -42.18 31.51 -15.87
N LEU A 222 -40.87 31.31 -15.83
CA LEU A 222 -39.85 32.03 -16.59
C LEU A 222 -39.88 31.63 -18.07
N SER A 223 -40.85 32.14 -18.84
CA SER A 223 -40.90 31.89 -20.28
C SER A 223 -41.46 33.07 -21.07
N GLN A 224 -41.03 34.30 -20.79
CA GLN A 224 -41.27 35.43 -21.69
C GLN A 224 -40.14 36.46 -21.59
N PHE A 225 -38.97 36.16 -22.11
CA PHE A 225 -38.06 37.20 -22.62
C PHE A 225 -37.25 36.63 -23.78
N LYS A 226 -37.70 36.91 -25.01
CA LYS A 226 -36.87 36.89 -26.21
C LYS A 226 -36.34 38.31 -26.42
N PRO A 227 -35.07 38.51 -26.75
CA PRO A 227 -34.62 39.74 -27.39
C PRO A 227 -34.71 39.60 -28.91
N GLU A 228 -35.40 40.54 -29.55
CA GLU A 228 -35.32 40.83 -30.98
C GLU A 228 -34.09 41.71 -31.25
N GLY A 229 -33.40 41.47 -32.37
CA GLY A 229 -32.82 42.55 -33.17
C GLY A 229 -31.35 42.42 -33.60
N GLU A 230 -31.16 42.53 -34.93
CA GLU A 230 -29.97 42.96 -35.69
C GLU A 230 -28.90 41.89 -36.00
N ALA A 231 -28.52 41.59 -37.26
CA ALA A 231 -28.95 41.99 -38.60
C ALA A 231 -28.45 40.92 -39.60
#